data_AF-F4WSU1-F1
#
_entry.id   AF-F4WSU1-F1
#
_cell.length_a   1.000
_cell.length_b   1.000
_cell.length_c   1.000
_cell.angle_alpha   90.00
_cell.angle_beta   90.00
_cell.angle_gamma   90.00
#
_symmetry.space_group_name_H-M   'P 1'
#
loop_
_entity.id
_entity.type
_entity.pdbx_description
1 polymer ?
#
loop_
_entity_poly.entity_id
_entity_poly.type
_entity_poly.pdbx_seq_one_letter_code
_entity_poly.pdbx_strand_id
1 'polypeptide(L)'
;MTPSLYVSRINQIDAAQLDGEIYKMLRNQTKEIAKYCTPGKIDKWQAEVDAVLKFLIWKFSLQRGSSTFGQRLLNLHYANINQRKAILYLILNVVPQYLKDKLAYENLSERGAFARALKSFVDWMTNAINLLELVNLLLFLHRGVKPRVIELLLDLSSQSITTHRPRIIGYSYMTRELLWHGLMELFTIGIPMVNLYYLKHVVMRLWRRPKPSIELLPVMNATTKCAYCYEDPILPSHAGCEHLFCYYCLQAHFTAMSAFQCPRCNTELHAEDMKRYTIASAPWSDDEESDDSFERVDDG
;
A
#
# COMPACT_ATOMS: atom_id res chain seq x y z
N MET A 1 -39.14 15.31 -24.62
CA MET A 1 -37.70 14.98 -24.78
C MET A 1 -37.62 13.54 -25.22
N THR A 2 -37.22 13.28 -26.47
CA THR A 2 -37.05 11.92 -26.98
C THR A 2 -35.84 11.29 -26.28
N PRO A 3 -36.00 10.18 -25.54
CA PRO A 3 -34.87 9.54 -24.87
C PRO A 3 -33.86 9.11 -25.93
N SER A 4 -32.64 9.63 -25.86
CA SER A 4 -31.54 9.15 -26.68
C SER A 4 -31.29 7.67 -26.33
N LEU A 5 -31.51 6.78 -27.30
CA LEU A 5 -31.48 5.32 -27.13
C LEU A 5 -30.08 4.75 -26.85
N TYR A 6 -29.03 5.54 -26.98
CA TYR A 6 -27.66 5.03 -26.93
C TYR A 6 -27.14 4.93 -25.49
N VAL A 7 -26.90 3.70 -25.06
CA VAL A 7 -26.23 3.37 -23.79
C VAL A 7 -24.88 2.73 -24.10
N SER A 8 -23.80 3.23 -23.49
CA SER A 8 -22.47 2.66 -23.69
C SER A 8 -22.40 1.20 -23.19
N ARG A 9 -21.75 0.33 -23.97
CA ARG A 9 -21.62 -1.10 -23.65
C ARG A 9 -20.98 -1.32 -22.27
N ILE A 10 -20.00 -0.48 -21.94
CA ILE A 10 -19.26 -0.55 -20.68
C ILE A 10 -20.18 -0.21 -19.51
N ASN A 11 -21.03 0.81 -19.61
CA ASN A 11 -21.97 1.13 -18.52
C ASN A 11 -23.00 0.01 -18.31
N GLN A 12 -23.40 -0.70 -19.37
CA GLN A 12 -24.29 -1.85 -19.24
C GLN A 12 -23.62 -3.02 -18.50
N ILE A 13 -22.36 -3.33 -18.84
CA ILE A 13 -21.57 -4.35 -18.12
C ILE A 13 -21.34 -3.92 -16.68
N ASP A 14 -20.91 -2.68 -16.45
CA ASP A 14 -20.62 -2.16 -15.11
C ASP A 14 -21.87 -2.20 -14.23
N ALA A 15 -23.05 -1.84 -14.77
CA ALA A 15 -24.32 -1.96 -14.05
C ALA A 15 -24.58 -3.41 -13.61
N ALA A 16 -24.38 -4.36 -14.51
CA ALA A 16 -24.54 -5.78 -14.23
C ALA A 16 -23.50 -6.30 -13.21
N GLN A 17 -22.27 -5.82 -13.24
CA GLN A 17 -21.25 -6.18 -12.26
C GLN A 17 -21.56 -5.58 -10.88
N LEU A 18 -22.00 -4.32 -10.84
CA LEU A 18 -22.31 -3.61 -9.60
C LEU A 18 -23.49 -4.26 -8.87
N ASP A 19 -24.50 -4.73 -9.59
CA ASP A 19 -25.58 -5.54 -9.01
C ASP A 19 -25.06 -6.81 -8.31
N GLY A 20 -24.06 -7.47 -8.90
CA GLY A 20 -23.40 -8.64 -8.32
C GLY A 20 -22.60 -8.31 -7.06
N GLU A 21 -21.88 -7.19 -7.07
CA GLU A 21 -21.11 -6.72 -5.90
C GLU A 21 -22.03 -6.28 -4.75
N ILE A 22 -23.16 -5.61 -5.04
CA ILE A 22 -24.16 -5.26 -4.03
C ILE A 22 -24.71 -6.53 -3.37
N TYR A 23 -25.04 -7.55 -4.16
CA TYR A 23 -25.47 -8.85 -3.62
C TYR A 23 -24.40 -9.49 -2.73
N LYS A 24 -23.13 -9.54 -3.19
CA LYS A 24 -22.02 -10.10 -2.40
C LYS A 24 -21.81 -9.34 -1.10
N MET A 25 -21.86 -8.01 -1.13
CA MET A 25 -21.70 -7.17 0.05
C MET A 25 -22.82 -7.45 1.07
N LEU A 26 -24.08 -7.45 0.62
CA LEU A 26 -25.22 -7.76 1.49
C LEU A 26 -25.12 -9.18 2.07
N ARG A 27 -24.73 -10.15 1.24
CA ARG A 27 -24.51 -11.53 1.67
C ARG A 27 -23.43 -11.62 2.75
N ASN A 28 -22.31 -10.90 2.57
CA ASN A 28 -21.23 -10.87 3.55
C ASN A 28 -21.70 -10.24 4.86
N GLN A 29 -22.45 -9.13 4.82
CA GLN A 29 -23.04 -8.53 6.02
C GLN A 29 -23.99 -9.49 6.74
N THR A 30 -24.84 -10.20 6.00
CA THR A 30 -25.72 -11.24 6.58
C THR A 30 -24.91 -12.36 7.23
N LYS A 31 -23.79 -12.78 6.62
CA LYS A 31 -22.89 -13.77 7.21
C LYS A 31 -22.22 -13.28 8.50
N GLU A 32 -21.79 -12.02 8.55
CA GLU A 32 -21.23 -11.42 9.76
C GLU A 32 -22.25 -11.40 10.91
N ILE A 33 -23.50 -11.00 10.64
CA ILE A 33 -24.59 -11.03 11.63
C ILE A 33 -24.88 -12.47 12.07
N ALA A 34 -24.84 -13.41 11.13
CA ALA A 34 -25.08 -14.82 11.39
C ALA A 34 -23.98 -15.49 12.24
N LYS A 35 -22.78 -14.90 12.38
CA LYS A 35 -21.71 -15.46 13.24
C LYS A 35 -22.12 -15.61 14.70
N TYR A 36 -23.04 -14.77 15.17
CA TYR A 36 -23.55 -14.82 16.55
C TYR A 36 -24.61 -15.90 16.77
N CYS A 37 -25.11 -16.54 15.70
CA CYS A 37 -26.05 -17.64 15.78
C CYS A 37 -25.32 -18.99 15.77
N THR A 38 -25.98 -20.03 16.30
CA THR A 38 -25.39 -21.35 16.52
C THR A 38 -24.79 -21.92 15.23
N PRO A 39 -23.49 -22.27 15.20
CA PRO A 39 -22.84 -22.80 14.00
C PRO A 39 -23.49 -24.14 13.63
N GLY A 40 -23.95 -24.27 12.37
CA GLY A 40 -24.54 -25.49 11.81
C GLY A 40 -25.99 -25.37 11.35
N LYS A 41 -26.84 -24.57 12.01
CA LYS A 41 -28.21 -24.33 11.52
C LYS A 41 -28.24 -23.39 10.32
N ILE A 42 -27.35 -22.40 10.29
CA ILE A 42 -27.31 -21.36 9.24
C ILE A 42 -26.90 -21.95 7.90
N ASP A 43 -25.99 -22.92 7.90
CA ASP A 43 -25.48 -23.55 6.68
C ASP A 43 -26.60 -24.28 5.92
N LYS A 44 -27.50 -24.95 6.66
CA LYS A 44 -28.71 -25.57 6.09
C LYS A 44 -29.66 -24.56 5.45
N TRP A 45 -29.75 -23.35 5.99
CA TRP A 45 -30.64 -22.30 5.49
C TRP A 45 -29.95 -21.36 4.49
N GLN A 46 -28.71 -21.63 4.09
CA GLN A 46 -27.94 -20.72 3.23
C GLN A 46 -28.66 -20.45 1.88
N ALA A 47 -29.22 -21.49 1.26
CA ALA A 47 -29.96 -21.35 0.00
C ALA A 47 -31.23 -20.49 0.15
N GLU A 48 -31.93 -20.63 1.28
CA GLU A 48 -33.14 -19.85 1.58
C GLU A 48 -32.78 -18.38 1.87
N VAL A 49 -31.70 -18.14 2.62
CA VAL A 49 -31.19 -16.78 2.90
C VAL A 49 -30.79 -16.08 1.61
N ASP A 50 -30.07 -16.77 0.72
CA ASP A 50 -29.65 -16.23 -0.58
C ASP A 50 -30.87 -15.93 -1.48
N ALA A 51 -31.92 -16.77 -1.45
CA ALA A 51 -33.17 -16.54 -2.18
C ALA A 51 -33.96 -15.34 -1.63
N VAL A 52 -34.09 -15.24 -0.30
CA VAL A 52 -34.75 -14.11 0.38
C VAL A 52 -33.99 -12.82 0.08
N LEU A 53 -32.66 -12.83 0.10
CA LEU A 53 -31.86 -11.65 -0.19
C LEU A 53 -32.11 -11.14 -1.63
N LYS A 54 -32.09 -12.04 -2.61
CA LYS A 54 -32.41 -11.68 -4.01
C LYS A 54 -33.85 -11.20 -4.17
N PHE A 55 -34.80 -11.81 -3.46
CA PHE A 55 -36.19 -11.36 -3.43
C PHE A 55 -36.31 -9.94 -2.87
N LEU A 56 -35.63 -9.63 -1.77
CA LEU A 56 -35.61 -8.28 -1.19
C LEU A 56 -34.99 -7.26 -2.15
N ILE A 57 -33.85 -7.60 -2.76
CA ILE A 57 -33.19 -6.76 -3.77
C ILE A 57 -34.17 -6.46 -4.92
N TRP A 58 -34.82 -7.50 -5.45
CA TRP A 58 -35.81 -7.36 -6.51
C TRP A 58 -37.03 -6.51 -6.10
N LYS A 59 -37.58 -6.76 -4.91
CA LYS A 59 -38.74 -6.04 -4.37
C LYS A 59 -38.47 -4.54 -4.23
N PHE A 60 -37.31 -4.18 -3.71
CA PHE A 60 -36.93 -2.77 -3.52
C PHE A 60 -36.40 -2.10 -4.80
N SER A 61 -35.99 -2.88 -5.79
CA SER A 61 -35.40 -2.35 -7.03
C SER A 61 -36.37 -2.40 -8.21
N LEU A 62 -36.75 -3.61 -8.67
CA LEU A 62 -37.51 -3.85 -9.90
C LEU A 62 -39.03 -3.84 -9.71
N GLN A 63 -39.53 -4.20 -8.51
CA GLN A 63 -40.98 -4.22 -8.30
C GLN A 63 -41.55 -2.81 -8.18
N ARG A 64 -40.80 -1.90 -7.52
CA ARG A 64 -41.19 -0.50 -7.29
C ARG A 64 -40.65 0.48 -8.35
N GLY A 65 -39.62 0.09 -9.10
CA GLY A 65 -38.97 0.93 -10.11
C GLY A 65 -38.60 0.14 -11.36
N SER A 66 -38.22 0.84 -12.43
CA SER A 66 -37.86 0.24 -13.71
C SER A 66 -36.36 -0.06 -13.86
N SER A 67 -35.57 0.00 -12.79
CA SER A 67 -34.11 -0.09 -12.82
C SER A 67 -33.57 -1.01 -11.74
N THR A 68 -32.52 -1.78 -12.04
CA THR A 68 -31.72 -2.45 -10.99
C THR A 68 -30.96 -1.41 -10.14
N PHE A 69 -30.41 -1.79 -8.99
CA PHE A 69 -29.62 -0.87 -8.17
C PHE A 69 -28.37 -0.38 -8.89
N GLY A 70 -27.67 -1.29 -9.57
CA GLY A 70 -26.49 -0.97 -10.37
C GLY A 70 -26.82 -0.04 -11.54
N GLN A 71 -27.94 -0.31 -12.23
CA GLN A 71 -28.45 0.59 -13.26
C GLN A 71 -28.79 1.97 -12.71
N ARG A 72 -29.47 2.05 -11.57
CA ARG A 72 -29.83 3.33 -10.93
C ARG A 72 -28.58 4.16 -10.57
N LEU A 73 -27.52 3.53 -10.09
CA LEU A 73 -26.24 4.19 -9.78
C LEU A 73 -25.55 4.76 -11.03
N LEU A 74 -25.75 4.12 -12.18
CA LEU A 74 -25.21 4.55 -13.47
C LEU A 74 -26.21 5.35 -14.33
N ASN A 75 -27.34 5.78 -13.74
CA ASN A 75 -28.42 6.51 -14.42
C ASN A 75 -29.01 5.75 -15.64
N LEU A 76 -29.18 4.44 -15.50
CA LEU A 76 -29.80 3.55 -16.46
C LEU A 76 -31.14 3.01 -15.94
N HIS A 77 -32.04 2.65 -16.85
CA HIS A 77 -33.30 1.96 -16.54
C HIS A 77 -33.71 1.01 -17.67
N TYR A 78 -34.64 0.10 -17.40
CA TYR A 78 -35.27 -0.71 -18.43
C TYR A 78 -36.41 0.04 -19.12
N ALA A 79 -36.51 -0.11 -20.44
CA ALA A 79 -37.55 0.55 -21.24
C ALA A 79 -38.95 -0.08 -21.04
N ASN A 80 -39.04 -1.39 -21.22
CA ASN A 80 -40.30 -2.13 -21.36
C ASN A 80 -40.47 -3.17 -20.24
N ILE A 81 -40.40 -2.73 -18.98
CA ILE A 81 -40.59 -3.62 -17.83
C ILE A 81 -42.06 -3.61 -17.39
N ASN A 82 -42.67 -4.79 -17.42
CA ASN A 82 -44.01 -5.03 -16.87
C ASN A 82 -43.90 -5.90 -15.60
N GLN A 83 -44.90 -5.87 -14.73
CA GLN A 83 -44.93 -6.67 -13.49
C GLN A 83 -44.70 -8.17 -13.76
N ARG A 84 -45.29 -8.70 -14.84
CA ARG A 84 -45.05 -10.09 -15.27
C ARG A 84 -43.59 -10.35 -15.63
N LYS A 85 -42.96 -9.45 -16.42
CA LYS A 85 -41.55 -9.58 -16.80
C LYS A 85 -40.64 -9.42 -15.58
N ALA A 86 -40.99 -8.55 -14.63
CA ALA A 86 -40.26 -8.40 -13.38
C ALA A 86 -40.31 -9.69 -12.54
N ILE A 87 -41.47 -10.33 -12.42
CA ILE A 87 -41.61 -11.61 -11.71
C ILE A 87 -40.82 -12.72 -12.43
N LEU A 88 -40.92 -12.81 -13.76
CA LEU A 88 -40.15 -13.77 -14.55
C LEU A 88 -38.63 -13.55 -14.41
N TYR A 89 -38.18 -12.30 -14.34
CA TYR A 89 -36.79 -11.95 -14.08
C TYR A 89 -36.30 -12.53 -12.74
N LEU A 90 -37.10 -12.38 -11.68
CA LEU A 90 -36.78 -12.95 -10.37
C LEU A 90 -36.73 -14.48 -10.44
N ILE A 91 -37.74 -15.11 -11.03
CA ILE A 91 -37.81 -16.57 -11.15
C ILE A 91 -36.58 -17.11 -11.88
N LEU A 92 -36.25 -16.53 -13.05
CA LEU A 92 -35.14 -16.99 -13.86
C LEU A 92 -33.77 -16.75 -13.19
N ASN A 93 -33.65 -15.74 -12.32
CA ASN A 93 -32.41 -15.46 -11.59
C ASN A 93 -32.26 -16.34 -10.32
N VAL A 94 -33.33 -16.55 -9.56
CA VAL A 94 -33.29 -17.22 -8.26
C VAL A 94 -33.38 -18.73 -8.39
N VAL A 95 -34.29 -19.25 -9.23
CA VAL A 95 -34.61 -20.69 -9.29
C VAL A 95 -33.39 -21.54 -9.69
N PRO A 96 -32.60 -21.21 -10.73
CA PRO A 96 -31.46 -22.04 -11.11
C PRO A 96 -30.42 -22.14 -9.99
N GLN A 97 -30.13 -21.04 -9.31
CA GLN A 97 -29.15 -20.99 -8.22
C GLN A 97 -29.68 -21.73 -6.98
N TYR A 98 -30.96 -21.53 -6.64
CA TYR A 98 -31.60 -22.24 -5.53
C TYR A 98 -31.63 -23.76 -5.73
N LEU A 99 -32.01 -24.23 -6.93
CA LEU A 99 -32.02 -25.65 -7.25
C LEU A 99 -30.62 -26.26 -7.14
N LYS A 100 -29.61 -25.57 -7.66
CA LYS A 100 -28.21 -26.02 -7.57
C LYS A 100 -27.76 -26.16 -6.12
N ASP A 101 -27.97 -25.14 -5.29
CA ASP A 101 -27.54 -25.14 -3.89
C ASP A 101 -28.30 -26.19 -3.06
N LYS A 102 -29.60 -26.36 -3.32
CA LYS A 102 -30.43 -27.36 -2.64
C LYS A 102 -30.01 -28.78 -2.98
N LEU A 103 -29.78 -29.09 -4.26
CA LEU A 103 -29.31 -30.40 -4.71
C LEU A 103 -27.85 -30.68 -4.34
N ALA A 104 -27.04 -29.65 -4.08
CA ALA A 104 -25.66 -29.81 -3.62
C ALA A 104 -25.59 -30.15 -2.12
N TYR A 105 -26.43 -29.54 -1.29
CA TYR A 105 -26.46 -29.75 0.16
C TYR A 105 -27.21 -31.03 0.54
N GLU A 106 -28.36 -31.27 -0.06
CA GLU A 106 -29.00 -32.58 0.03
C GLU A 106 -28.13 -33.54 -0.78
N ASN A 107 -27.28 -34.33 -0.12
CA ASN A 107 -26.63 -35.50 -0.70
C ASN A 107 -27.72 -36.51 -1.13
N LEU A 108 -28.47 -36.16 -2.17
CA LEU A 108 -29.58 -36.90 -2.78
C LEU A 108 -29.08 -38.20 -3.44
N SER A 109 -27.83 -38.59 -3.16
CA SER A 109 -27.22 -39.87 -3.50
C SER A 109 -27.89 -41.05 -2.80
N GLU A 110 -28.59 -40.84 -1.68
CA GLU A 110 -29.27 -41.93 -0.94
C GLU A 110 -30.73 -42.17 -1.35
N ARG A 111 -31.33 -41.35 -2.23
CA ARG A 111 -32.77 -41.44 -2.56
C ARG A 111 -33.04 -41.80 -4.03
N GLY A 112 -32.62 -42.99 -4.44
CA GLY A 112 -33.12 -43.67 -5.64
C GLY A 112 -32.59 -43.19 -7.00
N ALA A 113 -32.97 -43.90 -8.07
CA ALA A 113 -32.53 -43.61 -9.45
C ALA A 113 -33.00 -42.23 -9.96
N PHE A 114 -34.16 -41.76 -9.50
CA PHE A 114 -34.73 -40.47 -9.90
C PHE A 114 -33.90 -39.28 -9.43
N ALA A 115 -33.37 -39.32 -8.21
CA ALA A 115 -32.52 -38.25 -7.67
C ALA A 115 -31.21 -38.09 -8.45
N ARG A 116 -30.60 -39.20 -8.86
CA ARG A 116 -29.40 -39.18 -9.73
C ARG A 116 -29.70 -38.62 -11.12
N ALA A 117 -30.84 -38.97 -11.70
CA ALA A 117 -31.28 -38.41 -12.98
C ALA A 117 -31.53 -36.90 -12.88
N LEU A 118 -32.18 -36.44 -11.81
CA LEU A 118 -32.44 -35.03 -11.56
C LEU A 118 -31.14 -34.23 -11.36
N LYS A 119 -30.18 -34.76 -10.61
CA LYS A 119 -28.86 -34.15 -10.46
C LYS A 119 -28.15 -33.99 -11.80
N SER A 120 -28.11 -35.06 -12.60
CA SER A 120 -27.53 -35.03 -13.95
C SER A 120 -28.22 -34.00 -14.85
N PHE A 121 -29.55 -33.89 -14.78
CA PHE A 121 -30.31 -32.89 -15.52
C PHE A 121 -29.98 -31.45 -15.08
N VAL A 122 -29.89 -31.19 -13.77
CA VAL A 122 -29.52 -29.87 -13.23
C VAL A 122 -28.09 -29.51 -13.62
N ASP A 123 -27.14 -30.45 -13.56
CA ASP A 123 -25.76 -30.23 -13.97
C ASP A 123 -25.66 -29.95 -15.48
N TRP A 124 -26.39 -30.71 -16.31
CA TRP A 124 -26.48 -30.48 -17.75
C TRP A 124 -27.11 -29.12 -18.08
N MET A 125 -28.21 -28.76 -17.42
CA MET A 125 -28.87 -27.46 -17.56
C MET A 125 -27.95 -26.31 -17.15
N THR A 126 -27.18 -26.49 -16.07
CA THR A 126 -26.21 -25.49 -15.61
C THR A 126 -25.12 -25.27 -16.66
N ASN A 127 -24.59 -26.35 -17.23
CA ASN A 127 -23.60 -26.27 -18.31
C ASN A 127 -24.18 -25.61 -19.57
N ALA A 128 -25.44 -25.92 -19.93
CA ALA A 128 -26.13 -25.29 -21.03
C ALA A 128 -26.35 -23.78 -20.81
N ILE A 129 -26.73 -23.36 -19.59
CA ILE A 129 -26.86 -21.95 -19.23
C ILE A 129 -25.51 -21.23 -19.31
N ASN A 130 -24.43 -21.83 -18.79
CA ASN A 130 -23.08 -21.24 -18.86
C ASN A 130 -22.61 -21.06 -20.32
N LEU A 131 -22.88 -22.05 -21.18
CA LEU A 131 -22.58 -21.95 -22.60
C LEU A 131 -23.41 -20.85 -23.27
N LEU A 132 -24.69 -20.73 -22.91
CA LEU A 132 -25.57 -19.67 -23.40
C LEU A 132 -25.12 -18.28 -22.91
N GLU A 133 -24.63 -18.16 -21.68
CA GLU A 133 -24.04 -16.93 -21.15
C GLU A 133 -22.80 -16.52 -21.93
N LEU A 134 -21.91 -17.47 -22.26
CA LEU A 134 -20.72 -17.21 -23.08
C LEU A 134 -21.10 -16.75 -24.50
N VAL A 135 -22.04 -17.44 -25.15
CA VAL A 135 -22.53 -17.05 -26.48
C VAL A 135 -23.21 -15.67 -26.43
N ASN A 136 -24.02 -15.41 -25.40
CA ASN A 136 -24.65 -14.11 -25.22
C ASN A 136 -23.62 -13.00 -24.99
N LEU A 137 -22.56 -13.26 -24.23
CA LEU A 137 -21.47 -12.31 -24.03
C LEU A 137 -20.77 -11.96 -25.35
N LEU A 138 -20.49 -12.95 -26.20
CA LEU A 138 -19.90 -12.72 -27.53
C LEU A 138 -20.85 -11.90 -28.43
N LEU A 139 -22.14 -12.25 -28.46
CA LEU A 139 -23.14 -11.48 -29.19
C LEU A 139 -23.30 -10.06 -28.64
N PHE A 140 -23.17 -9.89 -27.33
CA PHE A 140 -23.20 -8.59 -26.68
C PHE A 140 -21.96 -7.76 -27.04
N LEU A 141 -20.76 -8.34 -27.05
CA LEU A 141 -19.55 -7.63 -27.46
C LEU A 141 -19.65 -7.14 -28.91
N HIS A 142 -20.31 -7.91 -29.78
CA HIS A 142 -20.54 -7.52 -31.16
C HIS A 142 -21.67 -6.47 -31.32
N ARG A 143 -22.87 -6.74 -30.79
CA ARG A 143 -24.08 -5.89 -30.98
C ARG A 143 -24.22 -4.76 -29.95
N GLY A 144 -23.91 -5.03 -28.68
CA GLY A 144 -23.91 -4.03 -27.59
C GLY A 144 -25.26 -3.71 -26.95
N VAL A 145 -26.27 -4.58 -27.06
CA VAL A 145 -27.66 -4.24 -26.67
C VAL A 145 -28.09 -4.82 -25.31
N LYS A 146 -27.76 -6.09 -25.00
CA LYS A 146 -28.22 -6.80 -23.80
C LYS A 146 -27.12 -7.66 -23.15
N PRO A 147 -26.56 -7.29 -21.98
CA PRO A 147 -25.44 -8.02 -21.37
C PRO A 147 -25.81 -9.37 -20.77
N ARG A 148 -27.02 -9.53 -20.20
CA ARG A 148 -27.42 -10.77 -19.50
C ARG A 148 -28.33 -11.67 -20.35
N VAL A 149 -28.20 -12.98 -20.20
CA VAL A 149 -29.10 -13.97 -20.83
C VAL A 149 -30.55 -13.78 -20.37
N ILE A 150 -30.75 -13.42 -19.11
CA ILE A 150 -32.08 -13.15 -18.53
C ILE A 150 -32.74 -11.96 -19.25
N GLU A 151 -31.96 -10.94 -19.59
CA GLU A 151 -32.45 -9.77 -20.33
C GLU A 151 -32.71 -10.10 -21.80
N LEU A 152 -31.91 -10.99 -22.40
CA LEU A 152 -32.16 -11.52 -23.72
C LEU A 152 -33.50 -12.26 -23.78
N LEU A 153 -33.74 -13.18 -22.83
CA LEU A 153 -34.94 -14.02 -22.79
C LEU A 153 -36.23 -13.20 -22.55
N LEU A 154 -36.13 -12.12 -21.78
CA LEU A 154 -37.26 -11.24 -21.43
C LEU A 154 -37.43 -10.04 -22.37
N ASP A 155 -36.54 -9.90 -23.35
CA ASP A 155 -36.46 -8.76 -24.26
C ASP A 155 -36.44 -7.42 -23.50
N LEU A 156 -35.52 -7.31 -22.54
CA LEU A 156 -35.31 -6.09 -21.76
C LEU A 156 -34.16 -5.29 -22.38
N SER A 157 -34.43 -4.04 -22.75
CA SER A 157 -33.42 -3.09 -23.23
C SER A 157 -33.11 -2.06 -22.16
N SER A 158 -31.83 -1.75 -21.99
CA SER A 158 -31.37 -0.67 -21.11
C SER A 158 -31.43 0.68 -21.85
N GLN A 159 -31.90 1.71 -21.17
CA GLN A 159 -31.99 3.09 -21.64
C GLN A 159 -31.37 4.02 -20.59
N SER A 160 -30.80 5.14 -21.04
CA SER A 160 -30.23 6.15 -20.16
C SER A 160 -31.32 7.10 -19.67
N ILE A 161 -31.34 7.36 -18.36
CA ILE A 161 -32.23 8.35 -17.73
C ILE A 161 -31.79 9.78 -18.10
N THR A 162 -30.47 9.98 -18.21
CA THR A 162 -29.86 11.28 -18.54
C THR A 162 -29.23 11.27 -19.92
N THR A 163 -29.65 12.21 -20.76
CA THR A 163 -29.14 12.39 -22.12
C THR A 163 -27.74 13.01 -22.06
N HIS A 164 -26.77 12.43 -22.76
CA HIS A 164 -25.44 13.03 -23.04
C HIS A 164 -24.57 13.46 -21.85
N ARG A 165 -24.59 12.76 -20.70
CA ARG A 165 -23.52 12.99 -19.70
C ARG A 165 -22.27 12.18 -20.07
N PRO A 166 -21.14 12.82 -20.42
CA PRO A 166 -19.89 12.10 -20.61
C PRO A 166 -19.51 11.40 -19.31
N ARG A 167 -19.15 10.12 -19.39
CA ARG A 167 -18.72 9.32 -18.25
C ARG A 167 -17.46 9.97 -17.67
N ILE A 168 -17.53 10.39 -16.41
CA ILE A 168 -16.34 10.74 -15.64
C ILE A 168 -15.58 9.43 -15.36
N ILE A 169 -14.50 9.20 -16.11
CA ILE A 169 -13.61 8.07 -15.87
C ILE A 169 -12.84 8.39 -14.58
N GLY A 170 -12.85 7.45 -13.63
CA GLY A 170 -12.27 7.61 -12.29
C GLY A 170 -10.74 7.58 -12.31
N TYR A 171 -10.11 8.55 -12.97
CA TYR A 171 -8.65 8.64 -13.05
C TYR A 171 -7.99 8.92 -11.70
N SER A 172 -8.74 9.35 -10.68
CA SER A 172 -8.21 9.74 -9.36
C SER A 172 -7.31 8.69 -8.73
N TYR A 173 -7.66 7.40 -8.84
CA TYR A 173 -6.82 6.33 -8.30
C TYR A 173 -5.54 6.16 -9.11
N MET A 174 -5.65 6.09 -10.44
CA MET A 174 -4.52 5.95 -11.35
C MET A 174 -3.53 7.12 -11.20
N THR A 175 -4.04 8.36 -11.15
CA THR A 175 -3.19 9.55 -10.98
C THR A 175 -2.54 9.59 -9.61
N ARG A 176 -3.23 9.14 -8.56
CA ARG A 176 -2.65 9.05 -7.21
C ARG A 176 -1.53 8.03 -7.15
N GLU A 177 -1.74 6.86 -7.74
CA GLU A 177 -0.74 5.79 -7.79
C GLU A 177 0.48 6.22 -8.61
N LEU A 178 0.25 6.83 -9.78
CA LEU A 178 1.31 7.35 -10.64
C LEU A 178 2.14 8.44 -9.94
N LEU A 179 1.46 9.36 -9.24
CA LEU A 179 2.13 10.42 -8.48
C LEU A 179 2.97 9.83 -7.35
N TRP A 180 2.40 8.88 -6.60
CA TRP A 180 3.11 8.23 -5.50
C TRP A 180 4.34 7.46 -5.99
N HIS A 181 4.22 6.70 -7.08
CA HIS A 181 5.36 6.01 -7.67
C HIS A 181 6.42 6.97 -8.20
N GLY A 182 6.03 8.05 -8.88
CA GLY A 182 6.98 9.06 -9.37
C GLY A 182 7.73 9.76 -8.24
N LEU A 183 7.05 10.01 -7.11
CA LEU A 183 7.67 10.58 -5.91
C LEU A 183 8.61 9.58 -5.22
N MET A 184 8.25 8.29 -5.16
CA MET A 184 9.13 7.24 -4.65
C MET A 184 10.40 7.10 -5.49
N GLU A 185 10.27 7.13 -6.81
CA GLU A 185 11.42 7.06 -7.73
C GLU A 185 12.34 8.28 -7.55
N LEU A 186 11.77 9.48 -7.42
CA LEU A 186 12.52 10.69 -7.10
C LEU A 186 13.30 10.56 -5.79
N PHE A 187 12.71 9.99 -4.74
CA PHE A 187 13.41 9.78 -3.47
C PHE A 187 14.44 8.66 -3.52
N THR A 188 14.15 7.54 -4.19
CA THR A 188 15.11 6.44 -4.33
C THR A 188 16.36 6.87 -5.09
N ILE A 189 16.22 7.71 -6.12
CA ILE A 189 17.35 8.26 -6.87
C ILE A 189 17.97 9.46 -6.13
N GLY A 190 17.15 10.31 -5.54
CA GLY A 190 17.58 11.55 -4.90
C GLY A 190 18.29 11.35 -3.56
N ILE A 191 17.80 10.46 -2.70
CA ILE A 191 18.34 10.26 -1.34
C ILE A 191 19.83 9.84 -1.36
N PRO A 192 20.27 8.87 -2.18
CA PRO A 192 21.69 8.50 -2.26
C PRO A 192 22.61 9.60 -2.80
N MET A 193 22.07 10.51 -3.63
CA MET A 193 22.85 11.66 -4.14
C MET A 193 23.01 12.78 -3.11
N VAL A 194 22.18 12.81 -2.06
CA VAL A 194 22.28 13.82 -0.99
C VAL A 194 23.33 13.38 0.03
N ASN A 195 24.35 14.22 0.22
CA ASN A 195 25.34 14.02 1.27
C ASN A 195 24.70 14.21 2.66
N LEU A 196 24.25 13.10 3.27
CA LEU A 196 23.60 13.08 4.58
C LEU A 196 24.49 13.65 5.70
N TYR A 197 25.82 13.57 5.56
CA TYR A 197 26.75 14.15 6.53
C TYR A 197 26.71 15.67 6.51
N TYR A 198 26.73 16.29 5.32
CA TYR A 198 26.61 17.75 5.18
C TYR A 198 25.28 18.25 5.74
N LEU A 199 24.17 17.59 5.41
CA LEU A 199 22.84 17.96 5.91
C LEU A 199 22.77 17.89 7.45
N LYS A 200 23.34 16.83 8.05
CA LYS A 200 23.41 16.67 9.50
C LYS A 200 24.19 17.81 10.16
N HIS A 201 25.33 18.22 9.59
CA HIS A 201 26.13 19.32 10.12
C HIS A 201 25.41 20.67 10.02
N VAL A 202 24.72 20.96 8.91
CA VAL A 202 23.92 22.18 8.75
C VAL A 202 22.75 22.22 9.73
N VAL A 203 22.02 21.11 9.90
CA VAL A 203 20.92 21.02 10.87
C VAL A 203 21.43 21.17 12.30
N MET A 204 22.55 20.54 12.65
CA MET A 204 23.18 20.69 13.97
C MET A 204 23.67 22.12 14.23
N ARG A 205 24.20 22.81 13.21
CA ARG A 205 24.60 24.22 13.28
C ARG A 205 23.39 25.13 13.51
N LEU A 206 22.27 24.85 12.84
CA LEU A 206 21.03 25.62 13.03
C LEU A 206 20.44 25.42 14.43
N TRP A 207 20.65 24.24 15.04
CA TRP A 207 20.11 23.89 16.35
C TRP A 207 21.02 24.27 17.52
N ARG A 208 22.35 24.31 17.34
CA ARG A 208 23.30 24.66 18.40
C ARG A 208 23.68 26.13 18.33
N ARG A 209 23.40 26.87 19.41
CA ARG A 209 23.93 28.23 19.58
C ARG A 209 25.44 28.17 19.82
N PRO A 210 26.26 28.97 19.10
CA PRO A 210 27.69 28.99 19.30
C PRO A 210 28.00 29.52 20.72
N LYS A 211 28.88 28.81 21.43
CA LYS A 211 29.45 29.27 22.69
C LYS A 211 30.88 29.74 22.39
N PRO A 212 31.26 30.99 22.70
CA PRO A 212 32.60 31.49 22.41
C PRO A 212 33.62 30.69 23.24
N SER A 213 34.56 30.02 22.56
CA SER A 213 35.74 29.43 23.18
C SER A 213 36.88 30.44 23.14
N ILE A 214 37.39 30.81 24.30
CA ILE A 214 38.62 31.58 24.46
C ILE A 214 39.77 30.62 24.13
N GLU A 215 40.74 31.05 23.34
CA GLU A 215 41.92 30.26 22.98
C GLU A 215 42.77 29.93 24.21
N LEU A 216 42.52 28.77 24.82
CA LEU A 216 43.43 28.15 25.77
C LEU A 216 44.01 26.88 25.14
N LEU A 217 45.32 26.69 25.35
CA LEU A 217 46.05 25.49 24.96
C LEU A 217 45.32 24.24 25.48
N PRO A 218 45.20 23.15 24.68
CA PRO A 218 44.50 21.95 25.13
C PRO A 218 45.22 21.36 26.34
N VAL A 219 44.47 20.95 27.37
CA VAL A 219 45.00 20.23 28.53
C VAL A 219 44.35 18.85 28.60
N MET A 220 45.17 17.80 28.57
CA MET A 220 44.70 16.42 28.67
C MET A 220 44.61 15.98 30.14
N ASN A 221 43.42 15.57 30.57
CA ASN A 221 43.16 14.97 31.88
C ASN A 221 42.72 13.51 31.69
N ALA A 222 42.75 12.69 32.76
CA ALA A 222 42.33 11.28 32.69
C ALA A 222 40.87 11.04 32.24
N THR A 223 40.05 12.10 32.13
CA THR A 223 38.65 12.06 31.69
C THR A 223 38.42 12.65 30.31
N THR A 224 39.47 13.08 29.59
CA THR A 224 39.32 13.70 28.27
C THR A 224 39.00 12.66 27.21
N LYS A 225 37.86 12.83 26.57
CA LYS A 225 37.37 12.00 25.46
C LYS A 225 37.46 12.74 24.14
N CYS A 226 37.61 12.01 23.05
CA CYS A 226 37.56 12.57 21.70
C CYS A 226 36.24 13.30 21.48
N ALA A 227 36.29 14.56 21.04
CA ALA A 227 35.10 15.38 20.82
C ALA A 227 34.20 14.88 19.66
N TYR A 228 34.70 13.98 18.82
CA TYR A 228 33.95 13.38 17.71
C TYR A 228 33.40 11.97 18.04
N CYS A 229 34.26 11.01 18.42
CA CYS A 229 33.84 9.62 18.69
C CYS A 229 33.49 9.33 20.15
N TYR A 230 33.75 10.25 21.09
CA TYR A 230 33.48 10.10 22.54
C TYR A 230 34.19 8.91 23.22
N GLU A 231 35.22 8.37 22.57
CA GLU A 231 36.13 7.37 23.12
C GLU A 231 37.47 8.01 23.52
N ASP A 232 38.34 7.22 24.15
CA ASP A 232 39.69 7.67 24.53
C ASP A 232 40.49 7.97 23.26
N PRO A 233 41.15 9.15 23.18
CA PRO A 233 41.72 9.63 21.94
C PRO A 233 42.93 8.78 21.52
N ILE A 234 42.81 8.10 20.38
CA ILE A 234 43.91 7.39 19.72
C ILE A 234 44.76 8.41 18.97
N LEU A 235 46.01 8.60 19.41
CA LEU A 235 46.93 9.63 18.92
C LEU A 235 46.28 11.03 19.01
N PRO A 236 46.22 11.63 20.22
CA PRO A 236 45.49 12.86 20.48
C PRO A 236 46.03 14.01 19.60
N SER A 237 45.10 14.66 18.92
CA SER A 237 45.36 15.79 18.02
C SER A 237 44.34 16.89 18.27
N HIS A 238 44.76 18.13 18.03
CA HIS A 238 43.89 19.29 18.06
C HIS A 238 44.11 20.10 16.79
N ALA A 239 43.10 20.84 16.36
CA ALA A 239 43.23 21.85 15.33
C ALA A 239 42.51 23.09 15.86
N GLY A 240 43.25 24.19 16.05
CA GLY A 240 42.70 25.52 16.38
C GLY A 240 41.80 25.68 17.62
N CYS A 241 41.57 24.65 18.45
CA CYS A 241 40.69 24.73 19.62
C CYS A 241 41.19 23.88 20.81
N GLU A 242 40.58 24.08 21.99
CA GLU A 242 40.89 23.35 23.24
C GLU A 242 40.47 21.87 23.23
N HIS A 243 39.71 21.43 22.22
CA HIS A 243 39.13 20.09 22.16
C HIS A 243 40.07 19.09 21.48
N LEU A 244 40.25 17.93 22.12
CA LEU A 244 41.05 16.83 21.59
C LEU A 244 40.23 15.88 20.71
N PHE A 245 40.87 15.39 19.65
CA PHE A 245 40.32 14.44 18.69
C PHE A 245 41.34 13.31 18.43
N CYS A 246 40.86 12.14 18.01
CA CYS A 246 41.74 11.12 17.45
C CYS A 246 42.32 11.61 16.11
N TYR A 247 43.60 11.32 15.86
CA TYR A 247 44.24 11.64 14.57
C TYR A 247 43.41 11.16 13.37
N TYR A 248 42.94 9.91 13.42
CA TYR A 248 42.15 9.31 12.34
C TYR A 248 40.79 9.98 12.15
N CYS A 249 40.14 10.43 13.22
CA CYS A 249 38.87 11.13 13.13
C CYS A 249 39.04 12.48 12.44
N LEU A 250 40.07 13.24 12.81
CA LEU A 250 40.35 14.55 12.21
C LEU A 250 40.75 14.40 10.73
N GLN A 251 41.64 13.44 10.45
CA GLN A 251 42.12 13.14 9.10
C GLN A 251 40.98 12.71 8.17
N ALA A 252 40.07 11.85 8.62
CA ALA A 252 38.92 11.41 7.82
C ALA A 252 38.01 12.59 7.45
N HIS A 253 37.80 13.54 8.38
CA HIS A 253 37.01 14.73 8.11
C HIS A 253 37.70 15.69 7.14
N PHE A 254 39.01 15.94 7.31
CA PHE A 254 39.75 16.79 6.39
C PHE A 254 39.92 16.19 4.99
N THR A 255 39.83 14.87 4.87
CA THR A 255 39.82 14.17 3.57
C THR A 255 38.48 14.35 2.85
N ALA A 256 37.38 14.47 3.59
CA ALA A 256 36.04 14.68 3.04
C ALA A 256 35.71 16.17 2.81
N MET A 257 36.25 17.08 3.62
CA MET A 257 35.92 18.52 3.63
C MET A 257 37.15 19.36 4.04
N SER A 258 37.40 20.49 3.36
CA SER A 258 38.56 21.36 3.65
C SER A 258 38.47 22.15 4.96
N ALA A 259 37.26 22.27 5.52
CA ALA A 259 37.02 22.91 6.81
C ALA A 259 36.09 22.02 7.66
N PHE A 260 36.46 21.79 8.91
CA PHE A 260 35.70 20.97 9.85
C PHE A 260 35.32 21.82 11.06
N GLN A 261 34.04 21.87 11.44
CA GLN A 261 33.62 22.61 12.63
C GLN A 261 33.66 21.70 13.86
N CYS A 262 34.32 22.16 14.93
CA CYS A 262 34.37 21.43 16.18
C CYS A 262 32.94 21.22 16.72
N PRO A 263 32.50 19.98 17.03
CA PRO A 263 31.15 19.73 17.52
C PRO A 263 30.88 20.32 18.92
N ARG A 264 31.92 20.71 19.68
CA ARG A 264 31.79 21.23 21.05
C ARG A 264 31.78 22.76 21.10
N CYS A 265 32.74 23.43 20.44
CA CYS A 265 32.87 24.89 20.45
C CYS A 265 32.43 25.58 19.16
N ASN A 266 32.16 24.81 18.10
CA ASN A 266 31.76 25.32 16.78
C ASN A 266 32.81 26.20 16.08
N THR A 267 34.06 26.19 16.55
CA THR A 267 35.21 26.80 15.87
C THR A 267 35.46 26.07 14.55
N GLU A 268 35.74 26.83 13.50
CA GLU A 268 36.19 26.27 12.22
C GLU A 268 37.65 25.82 12.35
N LEU A 269 37.86 24.54 12.09
CA LEU A 269 39.16 23.89 12.15
C LEU A 269 39.66 23.70 10.72
N HIS A 270 40.92 24.05 10.49
CA HIS A 270 41.61 23.84 9.23
C HIS A 270 42.66 22.74 9.36
N ALA A 271 42.96 22.06 8.24
CA ALA A 271 43.97 21.01 8.21
C ALA A 271 45.38 21.55 8.55
N GLU A 272 45.64 22.82 8.26
CA GLU A 272 46.92 23.49 8.54
C GLU A 272 47.19 23.66 10.04
N ASP A 273 46.13 23.79 10.84
CA ASP A 273 46.22 23.96 12.29
C ASP A 273 46.32 22.62 13.04
N MET A 274 46.28 21.50 12.33
CA MET A 274 46.32 20.16 12.90
C MET A 274 47.68 19.88 13.53
N LYS A 275 47.70 19.80 14.86
CA LYS A 275 48.89 19.51 15.65
C LYS A 275 48.64 18.30 16.54
N ARG A 276 49.67 17.47 16.69
CA ARG A 276 49.66 16.39 17.68
C ARG A 276 49.80 17.01 19.06
N TYR A 277 49.03 16.51 20.01
CA TYR A 277 49.18 16.89 21.40
C TYR A 277 50.51 16.36 21.92
N THR A 278 51.39 17.26 22.37
CA THR A 278 52.64 16.92 23.05
C THR A 278 52.54 17.34 24.51
N ILE A 279 52.94 16.46 25.42
CA ILE A 279 53.08 16.81 26.84
C ILE A 279 54.32 17.69 26.94
N ALA A 280 54.16 18.95 27.34
CA ALA A 280 55.30 19.80 27.68
C ALA A 280 55.99 19.19 28.90
N SER A 281 57.19 18.61 28.71
CA SER A 281 58.08 18.22 29.80
C SER A 281 58.60 19.48 30.49
N ALA A 282 58.48 19.57 31.81
CA ALA A 282 59.04 20.64 32.64
C ALA A 282 60.57 20.78 32.44
N PRO A 283 61.17 21.97 32.63
CA PRO A 283 62.61 22.17 32.45
C PRO A 283 63.39 21.50 33.59
N TRP A 284 64.43 20.77 33.20
CA TRP A 284 65.35 20.04 34.07
C TRP A 284 66.30 21.03 34.76
N SER A 285 66.53 20.86 36.06
CA SER A 285 67.55 21.58 36.83
C SER A 285 68.89 20.87 36.69
N ASP A 286 69.88 21.60 36.17
CA ASP A 286 71.29 21.19 36.13
C ASP A 286 71.87 21.17 37.55
N ASP A 287 72.46 20.04 37.95
CA ASP A 287 73.57 20.00 38.91
C ASP A 287 74.46 18.82 38.51
N GLU A 288 75.68 19.16 38.11
CA GLU A 288 76.81 18.29 37.80
C GLU A 288 77.22 17.45 39.03
N GLU A 289 77.67 16.20 38.85
CA GLU A 289 79.06 15.85 39.13
C GLU A 289 79.40 14.46 38.54
N SER A 290 80.53 14.46 37.85
CA SER A 290 81.24 13.35 37.21
C SER A 290 81.70 12.27 38.19
N ASP A 291 81.69 11.01 37.78
CA ASP A 291 82.86 10.16 38.02
C ASP A 291 83.06 9.11 36.92
N ASP A 292 84.29 9.11 36.41
CA ASP A 292 84.82 8.33 35.32
C ASP A 292 85.06 6.88 35.76
N SER A 293 84.74 5.90 34.90
CA SER A 293 85.44 4.61 34.84
C SER A 293 85.13 3.89 33.53
N PHE A 294 86.08 4.00 32.63
CA PHE A 294 86.18 3.31 31.35
C PHE A 294 86.78 1.93 31.57
N GLU A 295 86.12 0.85 31.12
CA GLU A 295 86.82 -0.37 30.75
C GLU A 295 86.21 -1.04 29.51
N ARG A 296 87.12 -1.53 28.67
CA ARG A 296 86.97 -1.87 27.25
C ARG A 296 86.28 -3.21 27.01
N VAL A 297 85.69 -3.26 25.83
CA VAL A 297 85.35 -4.42 25.00
C VAL A 297 86.51 -5.44 24.96
N ASP A 298 86.17 -6.73 25.00
CA ASP A 298 86.85 -7.74 24.18
C ASP A 298 85.85 -8.80 23.71
N ASP A 299 85.87 -9.02 22.40
CA ASP A 299 85.22 -10.10 21.68
C ASP A 299 86.03 -11.40 21.86
N GLY A 300 85.34 -12.50 22.15
CA GLY A 300 85.87 -13.87 22.18
C GLY A 300 84.75 -14.89 22.20
#